data_AF-A0A2I0CWY3-F1
#
_entry.id   AF-A0A2I0CWY3-F1
#
_cell.length_a   1.000
_cell.length_b   1.000
_cell.length_c   1.000
_cell.angle_alpha   90.00
_cell.angle_beta   90.00
_cell.angle_gamma   90.00
#
_symmetry.space_group_name_H-M   'P 1'
#
loop_
_entity.id
_entity.type
_entity.pdbx_description
1 polymer ?
#
loop_
_entity_poly.entity_id
_entity_poly.type
_entity_poly.pdbx_seq_one_letter_code
_entity_poly.pdbx_strand_id
1 'polypeptide(L)'
;CKCLACEEVLGGVEVFGFNLMFKTSIGPGTQRTGYLRPETAQGMFVDFARLLRFYRDKLPFGAVQIGKSYRNEISPRQGMIRLREFTQAEAEIFVHPDEKNRHPRFQRYANYSMPLLTFVQQQKCEDAVTMTMQEAVTQDVIANQYLAYYVALTHEMLVSIGIKPERLRFRQHLPDERAHYATDCWDAEIKSDRFGWVETVGLADRTNYDLNAHAEASGTPMTVFIQYAEPRKVPRRRIVPNMGVLGKQYRDKAKKIFAALAESIPEKNGVDVDVDGEIIHIPPDLYEVKDEIVDIRGEDIVPHVVEPSYGIDRMCYAVLEQAYDEDEADGEKRTVMRFSPKVAPVQVAVFPLMTRDGLDTIADTITKSLHKKGLLAEYDDSGAIGRRYRRQDEIGTPFAVTVDYDTKENNTVTLRDRDSMKQVRIAIDKLPETLAALVEGDAKFAELK
;
A
#
# COMPACT_ATOMS: atom_id res chain seq x y z
N CYS A 1 -22.85 -24.19 -22.18
CA CYS A 1 -23.54 -23.20 -21.32
C CYS A 1 -24.44 -22.32 -22.18
N LYS A 2 -25.50 -21.68 -21.65
CA LYS A 2 -26.28 -20.69 -22.43
C LYS A 2 -25.73 -19.28 -22.22
N CYS A 3 -25.73 -18.45 -23.25
CA CYS A 3 -25.40 -17.03 -23.13
C CYS A 3 -26.47 -16.33 -22.29
N LEU A 4 -26.09 -15.62 -21.23
CA LEU A 4 -27.06 -14.90 -20.36
C LEU A 4 -27.74 -13.70 -21.05
N ALA A 5 -27.23 -13.25 -22.20
CA ALA A 5 -27.77 -12.10 -22.92
C ALA A 5 -28.77 -12.48 -24.04
N CYS A 6 -28.53 -13.58 -24.74
CA CYS A 6 -29.34 -14.01 -25.89
C CYS A 6 -29.88 -15.44 -25.76
N GLU A 7 -29.60 -16.12 -24.65
CA GLU A 7 -30.00 -17.51 -24.35
C GLU A 7 -29.52 -18.59 -25.34
N GLU A 8 -28.75 -18.21 -26.34
CA GLU A 8 -28.15 -19.14 -27.29
C GLU A 8 -27.21 -20.12 -26.59
N VAL A 9 -27.22 -21.36 -27.07
CA VAL A 9 -26.30 -22.40 -26.59
C VAL A 9 -24.90 -22.02 -27.03
N LEU A 10 -24.07 -21.59 -26.08
CA LEU A 10 -22.64 -21.45 -26.31
C LEU A 10 -22.13 -22.84 -26.71
N GLY A 11 -21.55 -22.93 -27.91
CA GLY A 11 -20.94 -24.16 -28.44
C GLY A 11 -19.76 -24.64 -27.61
N GLY A 12 -18.84 -25.39 -28.22
CA GLY A 12 -17.55 -25.68 -27.58
C GLY A 12 -16.81 -24.36 -27.31
N VAL A 13 -16.91 -23.83 -26.11
CA VAL A 13 -16.20 -22.60 -25.72
C VAL A 13 -14.77 -23.02 -25.42
N GLU A 14 -13.86 -22.76 -26.36
CA GLU A 14 -12.44 -22.82 -26.07
C GLU A 14 -12.12 -21.72 -25.05
N VAL A 15 -11.71 -22.14 -23.86
CA VAL A 15 -11.17 -21.23 -22.85
C VAL A 15 -9.73 -20.94 -23.24
N PHE A 16 -9.45 -19.70 -23.64
CA PHE A 16 -8.10 -19.25 -23.98
C PHE A 16 -7.60 -18.21 -22.99
N GLY A 17 -6.28 -18.16 -22.78
CA GLY A 17 -5.65 -17.12 -21.98
C GLY A 17 -5.68 -15.77 -22.71
N PHE A 18 -6.24 -14.75 -22.07
CA PHE A 18 -6.23 -13.38 -22.58
C PHE A 18 -5.34 -12.50 -21.70
N ASN A 19 -4.34 -11.86 -22.31
CA ASN A 19 -3.43 -10.97 -21.59
C ASN A 19 -4.16 -9.64 -21.27
N LEU A 20 -4.29 -9.34 -19.98
CA LEU A 20 -4.94 -8.14 -19.48
C LEU A 20 -4.02 -6.90 -19.48
N MET A 21 -2.80 -6.96 -20.01
CA MET A 21 -1.95 -5.77 -20.12
C MET A 21 -2.20 -5.03 -21.44
N PHE A 22 -2.25 -3.70 -21.39
CA PHE A 22 -2.30 -2.87 -22.60
C PHE A 22 -0.95 -2.86 -23.29
N LYS A 23 -0.87 -3.48 -24.47
CA LYS A 23 0.32 -3.50 -25.32
C LYS A 23 0.47 -2.18 -26.08
N THR A 24 1.70 -1.66 -26.16
CA THR A 24 2.07 -0.47 -26.94
C THR A 24 3.43 -0.66 -27.62
N SER A 25 3.87 0.31 -28.42
CA SER A 25 5.21 0.36 -29.04
C SER A 25 5.99 1.58 -28.54
N ILE A 26 7.25 1.37 -28.15
CA ILE A 26 8.13 2.42 -27.63
C ILE A 26 9.11 2.84 -28.74
N GLY A 27 9.08 4.13 -29.09
CA GLY A 27 9.87 4.70 -30.19
C GLY A 27 9.17 4.63 -31.55
N PRO A 28 9.70 5.30 -32.58
CA PRO A 28 9.14 5.26 -33.93
C PRO A 28 9.33 3.86 -34.57
N GLY A 29 8.28 3.33 -35.18
CA GLY A 29 8.27 2.00 -35.80
C GLY A 29 7.88 0.87 -34.84
N THR A 30 8.19 -0.38 -35.20
CA THR A 30 7.80 -1.59 -34.44
C THR A 30 8.94 -2.19 -33.60
N GLN A 31 9.98 -1.41 -33.29
CA GLN A 31 11.24 -1.96 -32.80
C GLN A 31 11.20 -2.44 -31.33
N ARG A 32 10.33 -1.87 -30.48
CA ARG A 32 10.24 -2.28 -29.07
C ARG A 32 8.79 -2.34 -28.59
N THR A 33 8.31 -3.55 -28.28
CA THR A 33 7.03 -3.73 -27.60
C THR A 33 7.16 -3.28 -26.15
N GLY A 34 6.19 -2.51 -25.68
CA GLY A 34 6.02 -2.14 -24.28
C GLY A 34 4.62 -2.46 -23.78
N TYR A 35 4.42 -2.32 -22.48
CA TYR A 35 3.11 -2.48 -21.84
C TYR A 35 2.87 -1.31 -20.89
N LEU A 36 1.62 -0.88 -20.79
CA LEU A 36 1.21 -0.06 -19.66
C LEU A 36 1.22 -0.96 -18.41
N ARG A 37 1.83 -0.47 -17.34
CA ARG A 37 1.99 -1.25 -16.11
C ARG A 37 0.62 -1.63 -15.51
N PRO A 38 0.42 -2.90 -15.12
CA PRO A 38 -0.83 -3.36 -14.49
C PRO A 38 -0.89 -3.08 -12.97
N GLU A 39 0.24 -2.66 -12.40
CA GLU A 39 0.47 -2.32 -11.00
C GLU A 39 1.63 -1.31 -10.89
N THR A 40 1.83 -0.75 -9.72
CA THR A 40 2.92 0.20 -9.42
C THR A 40 4.15 -0.45 -8.77
N ALA A 41 4.00 -1.63 -8.17
CA ALA A 41 5.03 -2.41 -7.48
C ALA A 41 6.36 -2.57 -8.25
N GLN A 42 6.26 -2.96 -9.53
CA GLN A 42 7.42 -3.32 -10.37
C GLN A 42 8.49 -2.23 -10.46
N GLY A 43 8.11 -0.94 -10.39
CA GLY A 43 9.08 0.15 -10.39
C GLY A 43 10.00 0.12 -9.16
N MET A 44 9.44 -0.20 -7.99
CA MET A 44 10.19 -0.27 -6.73
C MET A 44 11.15 -1.47 -6.70
N PHE A 45 10.80 -2.60 -7.33
CA PHE A 45 11.72 -3.74 -7.45
C PHE A 45 12.88 -3.45 -8.40
N VAL A 46 12.63 -2.82 -9.55
CA VAL A 46 13.70 -2.45 -10.50
C VAL A 46 14.66 -1.41 -9.88
N ASP A 47 14.16 -0.50 -9.06
CA ASP A 47 14.96 0.50 -8.36
C ASP A 47 15.52 0.03 -6.99
N PHE A 48 15.36 -1.25 -6.64
CA PHE A 48 15.73 -1.80 -5.33
C PHE A 48 17.14 -1.38 -4.86
N ALA A 49 18.15 -1.55 -5.69
CA ALA A 49 19.53 -1.21 -5.33
C ALA A 49 19.73 0.29 -5.04
N ARG A 50 18.96 1.18 -5.67
CA ARG A 50 19.00 2.63 -5.39
C ARG A 50 18.28 2.95 -4.08
N LEU A 51 17.12 2.34 -3.86
CA LEU A 51 16.34 2.48 -2.63
C LEU A 51 17.14 1.97 -1.43
N LEU A 52 17.74 0.79 -1.53
CA LEU A 52 18.59 0.21 -0.49
C LEU A 52 19.73 1.16 -0.08
N ARG A 53 20.43 1.74 -1.06
CA ARG A 53 21.51 2.72 -0.81
C ARG A 53 21.00 3.97 -0.11
N PHE A 54 19.80 4.45 -0.47
CA PHE A 54 19.17 5.59 0.21
C PHE A 54 18.94 5.29 1.70
N TYR A 55 18.55 4.05 2.03
CA TYR A 55 18.42 3.55 3.40
C TYR A 55 19.74 3.07 4.02
N ARG A 56 20.89 3.39 3.41
CA ARG A 56 22.24 3.06 3.89
C ARG A 56 22.46 1.56 4.06
N ASP A 57 21.92 0.78 3.14
CA ASP A 57 22.07 -0.69 3.09
C ASP A 57 21.55 -1.40 4.35
N LYS A 58 20.44 -0.88 4.92
CA LYS A 58 19.80 -1.44 6.12
C LYS A 58 18.37 -1.88 5.87
N LEU A 59 18.01 -2.99 6.51
CA LEU A 59 16.65 -3.46 6.65
C LEU A 59 16.12 -3.15 8.08
N PRO A 60 14.80 -3.06 8.27
CA PRO A 60 13.78 -2.96 7.22
C PRO A 60 13.79 -1.58 6.53
N PHE A 61 13.28 -1.51 5.31
CA PHE A 61 12.90 -0.24 4.68
C PHE A 61 11.67 -0.42 3.80
N GLY A 62 11.02 0.68 3.44
CA GLY A 62 9.84 0.66 2.58
C GLY A 62 9.93 1.70 1.48
N ALA A 63 9.34 1.40 0.33
CA ALA A 63 9.07 2.36 -0.73
C ALA A 63 7.57 2.43 -0.97
N VAL A 64 7.05 3.60 -1.34
CA VAL A 64 5.63 3.80 -1.64
C VAL A 64 5.51 4.47 -2.99
N GLN A 65 4.60 3.98 -3.82
CA GLN A 65 4.29 4.59 -5.11
C GLN A 65 2.78 4.79 -5.25
N ILE A 66 2.39 6.02 -5.59
CA ILE A 66 1.00 6.36 -5.93
C ILE A 66 0.97 6.70 -7.42
N GLY A 67 0.13 6.02 -8.19
CA GLY A 67 0.05 6.29 -9.61
C GLY A 67 -1.02 5.49 -10.34
N LYS A 68 -1.10 5.73 -11.65
CA LYS A 68 -2.00 5.00 -12.53
C LYS A 68 -1.49 3.59 -12.82
N SER A 69 -2.44 2.68 -12.90
CA SER A 69 -2.29 1.28 -13.34
C SER A 69 -3.37 0.95 -14.35
N TYR A 70 -3.05 0.02 -15.24
CA TYR A 70 -3.88 -0.27 -16.41
C TYR A 70 -4.12 -1.77 -16.56
N ARG A 71 -5.39 -2.17 -16.56
CA ARG A 71 -5.81 -3.55 -16.81
C ARG A 71 -6.84 -3.55 -17.93
N ASN A 72 -6.54 -4.22 -19.04
CA ASN A 72 -7.40 -4.38 -20.21
C ASN A 72 -8.54 -5.37 -19.93
N GLU A 73 -9.36 -5.00 -18.94
CA GLU A 73 -10.52 -5.75 -18.47
C GLU A 73 -11.46 -6.06 -19.64
N ILE A 74 -11.87 -7.32 -19.74
CA ILE A 74 -12.63 -7.86 -20.87
C ILE A 74 -14.01 -7.21 -20.91
N SER A 75 -14.66 -7.08 -19.76
CA SER A 75 -15.97 -6.44 -19.63
C SER A 75 -15.98 -5.52 -18.40
N PRO A 76 -15.54 -4.25 -18.54
CA PRO A 76 -15.64 -3.29 -17.45
C PRO A 76 -17.13 -3.05 -17.16
N ARG A 77 -17.56 -3.45 -15.96
CA ARG A 77 -18.93 -3.31 -15.45
C ARG A 77 -18.84 -2.73 -14.03
N GLN A 78 -19.97 -2.33 -13.45
CA GLN A 78 -20.03 -1.89 -12.04
C GLN A 78 -19.32 -0.55 -11.76
N GLY A 79 -19.26 0.35 -12.74
CA GLY A 79 -18.73 1.72 -12.54
C GLY A 79 -17.28 1.73 -12.08
N MET A 80 -17.02 2.35 -10.91
CA MET A 80 -15.67 2.52 -10.36
C MET A 80 -15.05 1.23 -9.79
N ILE A 81 -15.79 0.12 -9.73
CA ILE A 81 -15.30 -1.15 -9.17
C ILE A 81 -14.38 -1.90 -10.14
N ARG A 82 -14.69 -1.90 -11.45
CA ARG A 82 -13.87 -2.53 -12.50
C ARG A 82 -13.56 -1.54 -13.62
N LEU A 83 -12.44 -0.85 -13.46
CA LEU A 83 -11.91 0.13 -14.41
C LEU A 83 -10.78 -0.46 -15.25
N ARG A 84 -10.51 0.16 -16.39
CA ARG A 84 -9.34 -0.13 -17.24
C ARG A 84 -8.11 0.69 -16.91
N GLU A 85 -8.35 1.88 -16.36
CA GLU A 85 -7.34 2.76 -15.76
C GLU A 85 -7.84 3.12 -14.38
N PHE A 86 -6.99 2.96 -13.37
CA PHE A 86 -7.30 3.28 -11.99
C PHE A 86 -6.02 3.71 -11.27
N THR A 87 -6.19 4.32 -10.11
CA THR A 87 -5.12 4.80 -9.25
C THR A 87 -4.89 3.79 -8.15
N GLN A 88 -3.64 3.37 -7.99
CA GLN A 88 -3.21 2.57 -6.85
C GLN A 88 -2.23 3.37 -6.00
N ALA A 89 -2.24 3.09 -4.70
CA ALA A 89 -1.13 3.38 -3.82
C ALA A 89 -0.60 2.05 -3.32
N GLU A 90 0.65 1.72 -3.62
CA GLU A 90 1.27 0.46 -3.20
C GLU A 90 2.53 0.77 -2.40
N ALA A 91 2.82 -0.09 -1.43
CA ALA A 91 4.03 0.01 -0.63
C ALA A 91 4.77 -1.33 -0.60
N GLU A 92 6.06 -1.33 -0.95
CA GLU A 92 6.91 -2.51 -0.81
C GLU A 92 7.77 -2.38 0.44
N ILE A 93 7.51 -3.23 1.44
CA ILE A 93 8.23 -3.23 2.71
C ILE A 93 9.23 -4.38 2.71
N PHE A 94 10.50 -4.05 2.51
CA PHE A 94 11.61 -4.98 2.49
C PHE A 94 12.06 -5.30 3.91
N VAL A 95 12.03 -6.57 4.27
CA VAL A 95 12.29 -7.08 5.62
C VAL A 95 13.22 -8.29 5.56
N HIS A 96 14.06 -8.44 6.59
CA HIS A 96 14.87 -9.64 6.75
C HIS A 96 13.95 -10.86 6.94
N PRO A 97 14.14 -11.98 6.21
CA PRO A 97 13.26 -13.16 6.28
C PRO A 97 13.02 -13.66 7.71
N ASP A 98 14.09 -13.72 8.51
CA ASP A 98 14.05 -14.20 9.91
C ASP A 98 13.59 -13.15 10.94
N GLU A 99 13.39 -11.89 10.54
CA GLU A 99 12.98 -10.81 11.46
C GLU A 99 11.55 -10.31 11.24
N LYS A 100 10.74 -11.06 10.49
CA LYS A 100 9.32 -10.73 10.24
C LYS A 100 8.46 -10.65 11.52
N ASN A 101 8.91 -11.23 12.63
CA ASN A 101 8.27 -11.09 13.94
C ASN A 101 8.87 -10.00 14.84
N ARG A 102 9.61 -9.05 14.26
CA ARG A 102 10.24 -7.92 14.97
C ARG A 102 9.90 -6.58 14.32
N HIS A 103 8.61 -6.34 14.06
CA HIS A 103 8.21 -5.05 13.50
C HIS A 103 8.49 -3.93 14.53
N PRO A 104 9.31 -2.90 14.21
CA PRO A 104 9.80 -1.94 15.21
C PRO A 104 8.72 -1.15 15.95
N ARG A 105 7.52 -1.06 15.37
CA ARG A 105 6.37 -0.33 15.92
C ARG A 105 5.15 -1.22 16.14
N PHE A 106 5.31 -2.53 16.21
CA PHE A 106 4.18 -3.45 16.39
C PHE A 106 3.32 -3.10 17.61
N GLN A 107 3.96 -2.64 18.70
CA GLN A 107 3.30 -2.26 19.93
C GLN A 107 2.20 -1.21 19.76
N ARG A 108 2.26 -0.38 18.71
CA ARG A 108 1.19 0.58 18.36
C ARG A 108 -0.16 -0.11 18.16
N TYR A 109 -0.15 -1.29 17.53
CA TYR A 109 -1.36 -2.04 17.17
C TYR A 109 -1.48 -3.40 17.87
N ALA A 110 -0.53 -3.78 18.72
CA ALA A 110 -0.56 -5.09 19.41
C ALA A 110 -1.90 -5.35 20.12
N ASN A 111 -2.46 -4.35 20.80
CA ASN A 111 -3.76 -4.44 21.49
C ASN A 111 -4.95 -3.98 20.63
N TYR A 112 -4.73 -3.64 19.36
CA TYR A 112 -5.80 -3.24 18.44
C TYR A 112 -6.63 -4.47 18.09
N SER A 113 -7.93 -4.40 18.35
CA SER A 113 -8.88 -5.51 18.15
C SER A 113 -9.79 -5.21 16.98
N MET A 114 -9.96 -6.17 16.09
CA MET A 114 -10.77 -6.04 14.89
C MET A 114 -11.29 -7.42 14.41
N PRO A 115 -12.38 -7.46 13.64
CA PRO A 115 -12.89 -8.70 13.07
C PRO A 115 -11.98 -9.21 11.94
N LEU A 116 -11.61 -10.50 12.02
CA LEU A 116 -10.81 -11.21 11.04
C LEU A 116 -11.60 -12.41 10.50
N LEU A 117 -11.80 -12.45 9.18
CA LEU A 117 -12.43 -13.56 8.49
C LEU A 117 -11.33 -14.51 7.95
N THR A 118 -10.90 -15.43 8.81
CA THR A 118 -9.83 -16.40 8.47
C THR A 118 -10.31 -17.40 7.41
N PHE A 119 -9.38 -18.13 6.79
CA PHE A 119 -9.76 -19.23 5.88
C PHE A 119 -10.54 -20.35 6.60
N VAL A 120 -10.31 -20.55 7.91
CA VAL A 120 -11.03 -21.56 8.72
C VAL A 120 -12.50 -21.16 8.86
N GLN A 121 -12.76 -19.89 9.19
CA GLN A 121 -14.13 -19.37 9.28
C GLN A 121 -14.83 -19.45 7.93
N GLN A 122 -14.14 -19.10 6.84
CA GLN A 122 -14.69 -19.21 5.48
C GLN A 122 -15.09 -20.65 5.13
N GLN A 123 -14.23 -21.63 5.42
CA GLN A 123 -14.52 -23.05 5.16
C GLN A 123 -15.69 -23.59 5.97
N LYS A 124 -15.90 -23.04 7.18
CA LYS A 124 -17.03 -23.41 8.06
C LYS A 124 -18.28 -22.58 7.83
N CYS A 125 -18.24 -21.58 6.94
CA CYS A 125 -19.30 -20.58 6.76
C CYS A 125 -19.67 -19.87 8.09
N GLU A 126 -18.67 -19.59 8.92
CA GLU A 126 -18.80 -18.88 10.20
C GLU A 126 -18.51 -17.37 10.03
N ASP A 127 -19.02 -16.57 10.97
CA ASP A 127 -18.71 -15.14 11.04
C ASP A 127 -17.23 -14.88 11.40
N ALA A 128 -16.77 -13.67 11.12
CA ALA A 128 -15.42 -13.23 11.50
C ALA A 128 -15.21 -13.29 13.02
N VAL A 129 -14.01 -13.68 13.44
CA VAL A 129 -13.60 -13.69 14.84
C VAL A 129 -12.90 -12.39 15.19
N THR A 130 -13.26 -11.80 16.32
CA THR A 130 -12.60 -10.60 16.84
C THR A 130 -11.46 -11.01 17.76
N MET A 131 -10.26 -10.51 17.49
CA MET A 131 -9.07 -10.73 18.31
C MET A 131 -8.10 -9.55 18.19
N THR A 132 -7.19 -9.42 19.15
CA THR A 132 -6.11 -8.44 19.08
C THR A 132 -5.04 -8.86 18.07
N MET A 133 -4.29 -7.91 17.50
CA MET A 133 -3.18 -8.25 16.61
C MET A 133 -2.10 -9.10 17.30
N GLN A 134 -1.88 -8.90 18.60
CA GLN A 134 -0.97 -9.72 19.39
C GLN A 134 -1.45 -11.19 19.43
N GLU A 135 -2.73 -11.42 19.69
CA GLU A 135 -3.32 -12.77 19.66
C GLU A 135 -3.26 -13.36 18.26
N ALA A 136 -3.61 -12.58 17.23
CA ALA A 136 -3.60 -13.02 15.84
C ALA A 136 -2.21 -13.52 15.40
N VAL A 137 -1.14 -12.84 15.81
CA VAL A 137 0.24 -13.29 15.52
C VAL A 137 0.65 -14.46 16.40
N THR A 138 0.30 -14.45 17.69
CA THR A 138 0.72 -15.51 18.63
C THR A 138 0.03 -16.85 18.36
N GLN A 139 -1.18 -16.81 17.78
CA GLN A 139 -1.96 -17.98 17.39
C GLN A 139 -1.76 -18.37 15.92
N ASP A 140 -0.79 -17.77 15.22
CA ASP A 140 -0.50 -17.99 13.80
C ASP A 140 -1.71 -17.77 12.86
N VAL A 141 -2.67 -16.92 13.27
CA VAL A 141 -3.79 -16.51 12.42
C VAL A 141 -3.29 -15.56 11.33
N ILE A 142 -2.48 -14.57 11.70
CA ILE A 142 -1.74 -13.71 10.78
C ILE A 142 -0.26 -14.09 10.88
N ALA A 143 0.38 -14.35 9.74
CA ALA A 143 1.69 -15.01 9.69
C ALA A 143 2.82 -14.31 10.46
N ASN A 144 2.78 -12.98 10.61
CA ASN A 144 3.84 -12.23 11.28
C ASN A 144 3.43 -10.80 11.69
N GLN A 145 4.29 -10.16 12.50
CA GLN A 145 4.06 -8.81 13.01
C GLN A 145 4.02 -7.72 11.93
N TYR A 146 4.77 -7.84 10.83
CA TYR A 146 4.71 -6.84 9.75
C TYR A 146 3.34 -6.86 9.09
N LEU A 147 2.85 -8.04 8.70
CA LEU A 147 1.54 -8.18 8.07
C LEU A 147 0.41 -7.73 9.02
N ALA A 148 0.43 -8.17 10.28
CA ALA A 148 -0.55 -7.75 11.28
C ALA A 148 -0.55 -6.24 11.54
N TYR A 149 0.63 -5.60 11.55
CA TYR A 149 0.73 -4.15 11.68
C TYR A 149 0.03 -3.41 10.53
N TYR A 150 0.24 -3.84 9.28
CA TYR A 150 -0.38 -3.20 8.13
C TYR A 150 -1.87 -3.52 7.98
N VAL A 151 -2.32 -4.71 8.43
CA VAL A 151 -3.75 -5.05 8.53
C VAL A 151 -4.46 -4.08 9.50
N ALA A 152 -3.92 -3.90 10.70
CA ALA A 152 -4.51 -2.98 11.69
C ALA A 152 -4.43 -1.51 11.24
N LEU A 153 -3.30 -1.08 10.69
CA LEU A 153 -3.15 0.28 10.13
C LEU A 153 -4.20 0.54 9.04
N THR A 154 -4.42 -0.44 8.16
CA THR A 154 -5.41 -0.33 7.07
C THR A 154 -6.82 -0.27 7.62
N HIS A 155 -7.16 -1.08 8.63
CA HIS A 155 -8.46 -1.02 9.28
C HIS A 155 -8.71 0.35 9.93
N GLU A 156 -7.76 0.84 10.75
CA GLU A 156 -7.84 2.17 11.37
C GLU A 156 -8.02 3.27 10.32
N MET A 157 -7.22 3.22 9.24
CA MET A 157 -7.30 4.18 8.15
C MET A 157 -8.67 4.17 7.46
N LEU A 158 -9.18 2.99 7.05
CA LEU A 158 -10.47 2.87 6.38
C LEU A 158 -11.62 3.38 7.26
N VAL A 159 -11.61 3.08 8.56
CA VAL A 159 -12.59 3.63 9.49
C VAL A 159 -12.46 5.16 9.60
N SER A 160 -11.24 5.68 9.66
CA SER A 160 -11.00 7.13 9.80
C SER A 160 -11.51 7.97 8.62
N ILE A 161 -11.50 7.40 7.41
CA ILE A 161 -12.02 8.05 6.19
C ILE A 161 -13.55 7.91 6.03
N GLY A 162 -14.23 7.26 6.99
CA GLY A 162 -15.69 7.17 7.03
C GLY A 162 -16.27 5.82 6.58
N ILE A 163 -15.45 4.78 6.39
CA ILE A 163 -15.99 3.42 6.18
C ILE A 163 -16.56 2.91 7.50
N LYS A 164 -17.83 2.50 7.47
CA LYS A 164 -18.58 1.98 8.62
C LYS A 164 -18.01 0.61 9.02
N PRO A 165 -17.59 0.41 10.29
CA PRO A 165 -16.98 -0.85 10.75
C PRO A 165 -17.82 -2.09 10.46
N GLU A 166 -19.16 -2.00 10.57
CA GLU A 166 -20.08 -3.11 10.29
C GLU A 166 -20.18 -3.49 8.81
N ARG A 167 -19.60 -2.68 7.91
CA ARG A 167 -19.49 -2.90 6.47
C ARG A 167 -18.05 -3.13 6.02
N LEU A 168 -17.12 -3.35 6.95
CA LEU A 168 -15.71 -3.60 6.67
C LEU A 168 -15.32 -4.98 7.23
N ARG A 169 -14.63 -5.79 6.43
CA ARG A 169 -14.03 -7.05 6.90
C ARG A 169 -12.65 -7.25 6.31
N PHE A 170 -11.84 -8.03 7.01
CA PHE A 170 -10.53 -8.48 6.53
C PHE A 170 -10.60 -9.97 6.27
N ARG A 171 -10.54 -10.36 5.00
CA ARG A 171 -10.69 -11.75 4.55
C ARG A 171 -9.33 -12.33 4.20
N GLN A 172 -8.96 -13.42 4.84
CA GLN A 172 -7.75 -14.15 4.49
C GLN A 172 -7.97 -14.92 3.18
N HIS A 173 -6.98 -14.97 2.30
CA HIS A 173 -7.05 -15.79 1.09
C HIS A 173 -7.12 -17.28 1.46
N LEU A 174 -7.91 -18.05 0.69
CA LEU A 174 -7.91 -19.50 0.84
C LEU A 174 -6.57 -20.09 0.39
N PRO A 175 -6.16 -21.27 0.91
CA PRO A 175 -4.90 -21.89 0.53
C PRO A 175 -4.68 -22.07 -0.97
N ASP A 176 -5.75 -22.29 -1.74
CA ASP A 176 -5.80 -22.46 -3.20
C ASP A 176 -5.98 -21.16 -3.99
N GLU A 177 -6.37 -20.07 -3.33
CA GLU A 177 -6.54 -18.73 -3.93
C GLU A 177 -5.24 -17.91 -3.89
N ARG A 178 -4.39 -18.16 -2.88
CA ARG A 178 -3.12 -17.44 -2.70
C ARG A 178 -2.26 -17.54 -3.95
N ALA A 179 -1.64 -16.41 -4.32
CA ALA A 179 -0.58 -16.43 -5.31
C ALA A 179 0.51 -17.43 -4.89
N HIS A 180 1.07 -18.16 -5.85
CA HIS A 180 2.04 -19.25 -5.60
C HIS A 180 3.29 -18.82 -4.81
N TYR A 181 3.57 -17.51 -4.72
CA TYR A 181 4.68 -16.92 -3.98
C TYR A 181 4.31 -16.28 -2.63
N ALA A 182 3.01 -16.15 -2.31
CA ALA A 182 2.55 -15.47 -1.11
C ALA A 182 2.47 -16.43 0.09
N THR A 183 3.09 -16.06 1.21
CA THR A 183 2.98 -16.86 2.46
C THR A 183 1.60 -16.68 3.10
N ASP A 184 1.13 -15.44 3.18
CA ASP A 184 -0.17 -15.06 3.75
C ASP A 184 -0.67 -13.82 3.02
N CYS A 185 -1.99 -13.71 2.86
CA CYS A 185 -2.63 -12.62 2.16
C CYS A 185 -4.01 -12.31 2.74
N TRP A 186 -4.27 -11.03 2.97
CA TRP A 186 -5.50 -10.52 3.57
C TRP A 186 -6.07 -9.40 2.72
N ASP A 187 -7.35 -9.50 2.37
CA ASP A 187 -8.07 -8.45 1.64
C ASP A 187 -8.93 -7.66 2.61
N ALA A 188 -8.79 -6.33 2.59
CA ALA A 188 -9.78 -5.43 3.17
C ALA A 188 -10.96 -5.30 2.18
N GLU A 189 -12.08 -5.91 2.54
CA GLU A 189 -13.30 -5.91 1.75
C GLU A 189 -14.34 -5.00 2.37
N ILE A 190 -14.97 -4.19 1.52
CA ILE A 190 -16.03 -3.26 1.91
C ILE A 190 -17.35 -3.73 1.30
N LYS A 191 -18.38 -3.79 2.14
CA LYS A 191 -19.73 -4.18 1.72
C LYS A 191 -20.42 -3.00 1.04
N SER A 192 -20.62 -3.14 -0.27
CA SER A 192 -21.48 -2.28 -1.08
C SER A 192 -22.91 -2.80 -1.11
N ASP A 193 -23.88 -1.91 -0.99
CA ASP A 193 -25.30 -2.26 -1.10
C ASP A 193 -25.65 -2.78 -2.50
N ARG A 194 -24.91 -2.31 -3.52
CA ARG A 194 -25.13 -2.70 -4.92
C ARG A 194 -24.30 -3.90 -5.35
N PHE A 195 -23.06 -4.02 -4.87
CA PHE A 195 -22.09 -4.97 -5.40
C PHE A 195 -21.71 -6.08 -4.42
N GLY A 196 -22.23 -6.06 -3.20
CA GLY A 196 -21.82 -7.00 -2.16
C GLY A 196 -20.42 -6.67 -1.64
N TRP A 197 -19.67 -7.69 -1.21
CA TRP A 197 -18.30 -7.51 -0.72
C TRP A 197 -17.34 -7.24 -1.89
N VAL A 198 -16.64 -6.12 -1.81
CA VAL A 198 -15.64 -5.72 -2.81
C VAL A 198 -14.30 -5.54 -2.14
N GLU A 199 -13.28 -6.20 -2.65
CA GLU A 199 -11.87 -6.01 -2.27
C GLU A 199 -11.40 -4.60 -2.64
N THR A 200 -10.85 -3.88 -1.66
CA THR A 200 -10.39 -2.49 -1.81
C THR A 200 -8.90 -2.31 -1.49
N VAL A 201 -8.36 -3.18 -0.63
CA VAL A 201 -6.95 -3.21 -0.28
C VAL A 201 -6.51 -4.67 -0.20
N GLY A 202 -5.44 -5.04 -0.89
CA GLY A 202 -4.76 -6.32 -0.71
C GLY A 202 -3.55 -6.15 0.21
N LEU A 203 -3.33 -7.07 1.15
CA LEU A 203 -2.18 -7.09 2.04
C LEU A 203 -1.48 -8.44 1.94
N ALA A 204 -0.33 -8.51 1.29
CA ALA A 204 0.37 -9.75 0.97
C ALA A 204 1.79 -9.82 1.57
N ASP A 205 2.20 -11.01 2.01
CA ASP A 205 3.62 -11.37 2.23
C ASP A 205 4.12 -12.10 0.99
N ARG A 206 4.76 -11.37 0.06
CA ARG A 206 5.21 -11.84 -1.26
C ARG A 206 6.54 -12.61 -1.21
N THR A 207 7.11 -12.79 -0.02
CA THR A 207 8.44 -13.39 0.18
C THR A 207 9.52 -12.71 -0.68
N ASN A 208 10.41 -13.46 -1.33
CA ASN A 208 11.52 -12.95 -2.13
C ASN A 208 11.31 -13.12 -3.64
N TYR A 209 10.10 -13.48 -4.08
CA TYR A 209 9.79 -13.85 -5.45
C TYR A 209 10.16 -12.77 -6.47
N ASP A 210 9.69 -11.53 -6.27
CA ASP A 210 9.90 -10.45 -7.22
C ASP A 210 11.38 -10.10 -7.38
N LEU A 211 12.11 -10.00 -6.27
CA LEU A 211 13.54 -9.70 -6.28
C LEU A 211 14.34 -10.83 -6.97
N ASN A 212 14.00 -12.09 -6.70
CA ASN A 212 14.64 -13.23 -7.36
C ASN A 212 14.37 -13.25 -8.87
N ALA A 213 13.12 -13.03 -9.28
CA ALA A 213 12.74 -13.01 -10.69
C ALA A 213 13.48 -11.90 -11.46
N HIS A 214 13.57 -10.69 -10.88
CA HIS A 214 14.33 -9.59 -11.46
C HIS A 214 15.84 -9.86 -11.46
N ALA A 215 16.38 -10.46 -10.40
CA ALA A 215 17.79 -10.81 -10.33
C ALA A 215 18.18 -11.84 -11.40
N GLU A 216 17.38 -12.89 -11.55
CA GLU A 216 17.57 -13.94 -12.57
C GLU A 216 17.49 -13.36 -13.99
N ALA A 217 16.47 -12.55 -14.28
CA ALA A 217 16.29 -11.98 -15.61
C ALA A 217 17.33 -10.91 -15.98
N SER A 218 17.84 -10.15 -15.01
CA SER A 218 18.77 -9.04 -15.26
C SER A 218 20.25 -9.41 -15.07
N GLY A 219 20.55 -10.50 -14.36
CA GLY A 219 21.90 -10.85 -13.90
C GLY A 219 22.46 -9.91 -12.82
N THR A 220 21.65 -8.99 -12.28
CA THR A 220 22.05 -8.07 -11.22
C THR A 220 21.58 -8.60 -9.87
N PRO A 221 22.48 -8.78 -8.87
CA PRO A 221 22.08 -9.23 -7.54
C PRO A 221 21.09 -8.25 -6.87
N MET A 222 19.98 -8.79 -6.38
CA MET A 222 18.97 -8.05 -5.60
C MET A 222 19.05 -8.44 -4.12
N THR A 223 20.27 -8.35 -3.55
CA THR A 223 20.58 -8.77 -2.18
C THR A 223 20.97 -7.61 -1.28
N VAL A 224 20.94 -7.84 0.03
CA VAL A 224 21.47 -6.95 1.06
C VAL A 224 22.52 -7.70 1.86
N PHE A 225 23.69 -7.09 2.04
CA PHE A 225 24.72 -7.63 2.91
C PHE A 225 24.41 -7.32 4.38
N ILE A 226 24.23 -8.35 5.19
CA ILE A 226 23.97 -8.26 6.62
C ILE A 226 25.25 -8.60 7.37
N GLN A 227 25.80 -7.60 8.06
CA GLN A 227 26.99 -7.79 8.88
C GLN A 227 26.64 -8.53 10.18
N TYR A 228 27.41 -9.57 10.50
CA TYR A 228 27.31 -10.27 11.78
C TYR A 228 27.86 -9.42 12.92
N ALA A 229 27.30 -9.60 14.11
CA ALA A 229 27.81 -8.97 15.33
C ALA A 229 29.26 -9.41 15.62
N GLU A 230 29.56 -10.70 15.41
CA GLU A 230 30.91 -11.26 15.49
C GLU A 230 31.20 -12.05 14.20
N PRO A 231 32.42 -11.92 13.62
CA PRO A 231 32.80 -12.71 12.45
C PRO A 231 32.73 -14.21 12.73
N ARG A 232 32.09 -14.95 11.84
CA ARG A 232 32.07 -16.41 11.90
C ARG A 232 33.38 -16.95 11.32
N LYS A 233 34.12 -17.70 12.14
CA LYS A 233 35.34 -18.38 11.73
C LYS A 233 34.99 -19.70 11.05
N VAL A 234 35.10 -19.74 9.73
CA VAL A 234 34.81 -20.95 8.97
C VAL A 234 36.13 -21.59 8.51
N PRO A 235 36.40 -22.85 8.88
CA PRO A 235 37.53 -23.58 8.32
C PRO A 235 37.25 -23.83 6.83
N ARG A 236 38.10 -23.29 5.96
CA ARG A 236 38.04 -23.48 4.52
C ARG A 236 39.30 -24.21 4.08
N ARG A 237 39.12 -25.25 3.25
CA ARG A 237 40.22 -25.85 2.51
C ARG A 237 40.37 -25.11 1.20
N ARG A 238 41.50 -24.47 1.02
CA ARG A 238 41.83 -23.72 -0.20
C ARG A 238 42.88 -24.46 -1.00
N ILE A 239 42.66 -24.53 -2.32
CA ILE A 239 43.64 -25.00 -3.28
C ILE A 239 44.62 -23.85 -3.57
N VAL A 240 45.91 -24.12 -3.42
CA VAL A 240 47.02 -23.25 -3.82
C VAL A 240 47.68 -23.88 -5.05
N PRO A 241 47.38 -23.38 -6.26
CA PRO A 241 47.92 -23.97 -7.48
C PRO A 241 49.45 -23.82 -7.55
N ASN A 242 50.15 -24.84 -8.04
CA ASN A 242 51.58 -24.73 -8.33
C ASN A 242 51.77 -23.94 -9.64
N MET A 243 51.80 -22.61 -9.51
CA MET A 243 51.84 -21.67 -10.64
C MET A 243 52.99 -21.96 -11.62
N GLY A 244 54.14 -22.43 -11.11
CA GLY A 244 55.32 -22.71 -11.92
C GLY A 244 55.20 -23.95 -12.80
N VAL A 245 54.56 -25.01 -12.30
CA VAL A 245 54.35 -26.26 -13.06
C VAL A 245 53.18 -26.10 -14.02
N LEU A 246 52.04 -25.63 -13.51
CA LEU A 246 50.83 -25.39 -14.29
C LEU A 246 51.05 -24.36 -15.40
N GLY A 247 51.84 -23.31 -15.14
CA GLY A 247 52.22 -22.31 -16.15
C GLY A 247 53.04 -22.89 -17.30
N LYS A 248 53.92 -23.85 -17.02
CA LYS A 248 54.72 -24.55 -18.05
C LYS A 248 53.87 -25.54 -18.86
N GLN A 249 52.96 -26.24 -18.19
CA GLN A 249 52.15 -27.32 -18.77
C GLN A 249 50.98 -26.77 -19.62
N TYR A 250 50.29 -25.74 -19.13
CA TYR A 250 49.04 -25.25 -19.74
C TYR A 250 49.15 -23.85 -20.38
N ARG A 251 50.32 -23.20 -20.30
CA ARG A 251 50.69 -21.96 -21.01
C ARG A 251 49.58 -20.88 -21.00
N ASP A 252 48.92 -20.67 -22.13
CA ASP A 252 47.88 -19.68 -22.37
C ASP A 252 46.60 -19.93 -21.54
N LYS A 253 46.31 -21.19 -21.22
CA LYS A 253 45.17 -21.58 -20.37
C LYS A 253 45.46 -21.47 -18.88
N ALA A 254 46.74 -21.38 -18.47
CA ALA A 254 47.15 -21.43 -17.08
C ALA A 254 46.47 -20.38 -16.20
N LYS A 255 46.30 -19.15 -16.70
CA LYS A 255 45.64 -18.06 -15.94
C LYS A 255 44.18 -18.37 -15.60
N LYS A 256 43.45 -19.01 -16.52
CA LYS A 256 42.05 -19.41 -16.30
C LYS A 256 41.97 -20.61 -15.37
N ILE A 257 42.88 -21.57 -15.52
CA ILE A 257 43.03 -22.71 -14.60
C ILE A 257 43.30 -22.23 -13.17
N PHE A 258 44.14 -21.20 -12.98
CA PHE A 258 44.40 -20.63 -11.65
C PHE A 258 43.16 -20.00 -11.02
N ALA A 259 42.38 -19.27 -11.81
CA ALA A 259 41.15 -18.65 -11.34
C ALA A 259 40.11 -19.71 -10.95
N ALA A 260 39.91 -20.73 -11.80
CA ALA A 260 38.99 -21.82 -11.54
C ALA A 260 39.40 -22.64 -10.30
N LEU A 261 40.67 -23.05 -10.20
CA LEU A 261 41.18 -23.81 -9.05
C LEU A 261 41.06 -23.04 -7.73
N ALA A 262 41.16 -21.71 -7.75
CA ALA A 262 41.00 -20.91 -6.54
C ALA A 262 39.57 -20.94 -5.96
N GLU A 263 38.58 -21.26 -6.79
CA GLU A 263 37.17 -21.35 -6.42
C GLU A 263 36.71 -22.81 -6.21
N SER A 264 37.47 -23.79 -6.68
CA SER A 264 37.14 -25.21 -6.55
C SER A 264 37.30 -25.77 -5.13
N ILE A 265 36.53 -26.81 -4.83
CA ILE A 265 36.63 -27.58 -3.58
C ILE A 265 37.68 -28.68 -3.77
N PRO A 266 38.66 -28.82 -2.87
CA PRO A 266 39.67 -29.88 -3.00
C PRO A 266 39.04 -31.27 -2.82
N GLU A 267 39.17 -32.10 -3.85
CA GLU A 267 38.77 -33.51 -3.83
C GLU A 267 39.96 -34.46 -3.69
N LYS A 268 39.68 -35.71 -3.30
CA LYS A 268 40.70 -36.73 -3.04
C LYS A 268 41.52 -37.11 -4.29
N ASN A 269 40.92 -37.00 -5.48
CA ASN A 269 41.47 -37.54 -6.72
C ASN A 269 41.89 -36.47 -7.75
N GLY A 270 41.96 -35.20 -7.35
CA GLY A 270 42.17 -34.09 -8.29
C GLY A 270 40.88 -33.31 -8.50
N VAL A 271 40.97 -32.19 -9.21
CA VAL A 271 39.85 -31.28 -9.41
C VAL A 271 39.66 -31.02 -10.89
N ASP A 272 38.42 -31.13 -11.34
CA ASP A 272 38.03 -30.78 -12.70
C ASP A 272 37.69 -29.29 -12.76
N VAL A 273 38.33 -28.57 -13.70
CA VAL A 273 38.08 -27.15 -13.94
C VAL A 273 37.59 -26.93 -15.37
N ASP A 274 36.53 -26.14 -15.51
CA ASP A 274 36.05 -25.69 -16.82
C ASP A 274 36.85 -24.46 -17.26
N VAL A 275 37.46 -24.56 -18.44
CA VAL A 275 38.15 -23.45 -19.11
C VAL A 275 37.58 -23.30 -20.51
N ASP A 276 36.74 -22.29 -20.71
CA ASP A 276 36.10 -21.97 -22.00
C ASP A 276 35.27 -23.12 -22.60
N GLY A 277 34.62 -23.93 -21.76
CA GLY A 277 33.80 -25.07 -22.16
C GLY A 277 34.58 -26.38 -22.32
N GLU A 278 35.87 -26.38 -21.98
CA GLU A 278 36.73 -27.57 -21.92
C GLU A 278 36.99 -27.94 -20.45
N ILE A 279 36.59 -29.15 -20.06
CA ILE A 279 36.86 -29.68 -18.72
C ILE A 279 38.29 -30.23 -18.68
N ILE A 280 39.13 -29.64 -17.83
CA ILE A 280 40.52 -30.04 -17.62
C ILE A 280 40.66 -30.62 -16.21
N HIS A 281 41.06 -31.89 -16.13
CA HIS A 281 41.38 -32.53 -14.86
C HIS A 281 42.76 -32.09 -14.36
N ILE A 282 42.81 -31.57 -13.13
CA ILE A 282 44.06 -31.18 -12.45
C ILE A 282 44.35 -32.18 -11.32
N PRO A 283 45.41 -32.99 -11.43
CA PRO A 283 45.74 -33.97 -10.41
C PRO A 283 46.28 -33.32 -9.12
N PRO A 284 46.17 -34.01 -7.96
CA PRO A 284 46.53 -33.45 -6.64
C PRO A 284 47.99 -33.02 -6.47
N ASP A 285 48.91 -33.51 -7.28
CA ASP A 285 50.34 -33.17 -7.24
C ASP A 285 50.64 -31.77 -7.83
N LEU A 286 49.67 -31.19 -8.55
CA LEU A 286 49.80 -29.87 -9.17
C LEU A 286 49.27 -28.72 -8.31
N TYR A 287 48.78 -29.02 -7.11
CA TYR A 287 48.33 -28.02 -6.15
C TYR A 287 48.56 -28.46 -4.70
N GLU A 288 48.65 -27.49 -3.80
CA GLU A 288 48.70 -27.74 -2.36
C GLU A 288 47.33 -27.41 -1.74
N VAL A 289 46.84 -28.26 -0.84
CA VAL A 289 45.63 -27.95 -0.06
C VAL A 289 46.05 -27.34 1.27
N LYS A 290 45.59 -26.11 1.55
CA LYS A 290 45.80 -25.45 2.83
C LYS A 290 44.50 -25.32 3.59
N ASP A 291 44.51 -25.71 4.86
CA ASP A 291 43.46 -25.36 5.80
C ASP A 291 43.68 -23.90 6.24
N GLU A 292 42.70 -23.04 5.98
CA GLU A 292 42.69 -21.66 6.45
C GLU A 292 41.40 -21.39 7.25
N ILE A 293 41.47 -20.49 8.22
CA ILE A 293 40.28 -19.97 8.90
C ILE A 293 39.92 -18.66 8.22
N VAL A 294 38.75 -18.63 7.58
CA VAL A 294 38.23 -17.41 6.95
C VAL A 294 37.24 -16.76 7.91
N ASP A 295 37.46 -15.48 8.19
CA ASP A 295 36.52 -14.66 8.95
C ASP A 295 35.40 -14.17 8.02
N ILE A 296 34.25 -14.83 8.08
CA ILE A 296 33.04 -14.39 7.38
C ILE A 296 32.36 -13.33 8.23
N ARG A 297 32.32 -12.09 7.72
CA ARG A 297 31.81 -10.92 8.45
C ARG A 297 30.31 -10.69 8.28
N GLY A 298 29.65 -11.43 7.41
CA GLY A 298 28.23 -11.28 7.12
C GLY A 298 27.80 -12.18 5.97
N GLU A 299 26.55 -12.03 5.57
CA GLU A 299 25.95 -12.77 4.45
C GLU A 299 25.10 -11.85 3.58
N ASP A 300 25.02 -12.17 2.29
CA ASP A 300 24.07 -11.56 1.38
C ASP A 300 22.74 -12.32 1.46
N ILE A 301 21.66 -11.59 1.74
CA ILE A 301 20.30 -12.14 1.76
C ILE A 301 19.42 -11.48 0.71
N VAL A 302 18.40 -12.19 0.24
CA VAL A 302 17.31 -11.58 -0.52
C VAL A 302 16.20 -11.22 0.46
N PRO A 303 15.85 -9.93 0.63
CA PRO A 303 14.78 -9.52 1.53
C PRO A 303 13.44 -10.16 1.14
N HIS A 304 12.60 -10.38 2.15
CA HIS A 304 11.18 -10.62 1.93
C HIS A 304 10.44 -9.29 1.76
N VAL A 305 9.29 -9.33 1.10
CA VAL A 305 8.46 -8.15 0.82
C VAL A 305 7.07 -8.33 1.41
N VAL A 306 6.64 -7.35 2.22
CA VAL A 306 5.25 -7.19 2.63
C VAL A 306 4.65 -6.04 1.84
N GLU A 307 3.54 -6.29 1.17
CA GLU A 307 2.88 -5.35 0.25
C GLU A 307 1.46 -5.03 0.70
N PRO A 308 1.21 -3.80 1.15
CA PRO A 308 -0.11 -3.19 1.12
C PRO A 308 -0.39 -2.53 -0.24
N SER A 309 -1.43 -2.98 -0.95
CA SER A 309 -1.88 -2.43 -2.24
C SER A 309 -3.29 -1.86 -2.13
N TYR A 310 -3.40 -0.53 -2.22
CA TYR A 310 -4.64 0.22 -2.04
C TYR A 310 -5.26 0.61 -3.39
N GLY A 311 -6.48 0.14 -3.66
CA GLY A 311 -7.29 0.56 -4.80
C GLY A 311 -8.04 1.86 -4.52
N ILE A 312 -7.41 3.00 -4.79
CA ILE A 312 -7.91 4.33 -4.41
C ILE A 312 -9.31 4.60 -4.96
N ASP A 313 -9.57 4.27 -6.23
CA ASP A 313 -10.88 4.51 -6.86
C ASP A 313 -12.02 3.69 -6.21
N ARG A 314 -11.73 2.46 -5.79
CA ARG A 314 -12.69 1.61 -5.05
C ARG A 314 -12.95 2.15 -3.65
N MET A 315 -11.89 2.60 -2.96
CA MET A 315 -12.02 3.26 -1.66
C MET A 315 -12.85 4.54 -1.77
N CYS A 316 -12.61 5.37 -2.78
CA CYS A 316 -13.40 6.57 -3.05
C CYS A 316 -14.87 6.24 -3.30
N TYR A 317 -15.17 5.21 -4.11
CA TYR A 317 -16.55 4.76 -4.32
C TYR A 317 -17.20 4.34 -3.00
N ALA A 318 -16.50 3.55 -2.18
CA ALA A 318 -17.00 3.07 -0.91
C ALA A 318 -17.29 4.21 0.07
N VAL A 319 -16.42 5.22 0.15
CA VAL A 319 -16.66 6.42 0.96
C VAL A 319 -17.89 7.18 0.46
N LEU A 320 -18.04 7.37 -0.85
CA LEU A 320 -19.21 8.04 -1.43
C LEU A 320 -20.51 7.28 -1.11
N GLU A 321 -20.52 5.97 -1.34
CA GLU A 321 -21.70 5.14 -1.11
C GLU A 321 -22.11 5.12 0.37
N GLN A 322 -21.15 5.06 1.29
CA GLN A 322 -21.46 4.98 2.72
C GLN A 322 -21.72 6.34 3.38
N ALA A 323 -21.25 7.43 2.78
CA ALA A 323 -21.56 8.79 3.20
C ALA A 323 -22.94 9.26 2.72
N TYR A 324 -23.45 8.75 1.60
CA TYR A 324 -24.77 9.13 1.10
C TYR A 324 -25.88 8.85 2.12
N ASP A 325 -26.69 9.86 2.42
CA ASP A 325 -27.86 9.74 3.27
C ASP A 325 -28.98 10.70 2.82
N GLU A 326 -30.20 10.38 3.24
CA GLU A 326 -31.37 11.21 3.03
C GLU A 326 -32.15 11.34 4.35
N ASP A 327 -32.36 12.57 4.81
CA ASP A 327 -33.16 12.85 6.00
C ASP A 327 -34.18 13.97 5.76
N GLU A 328 -34.90 14.37 6.80
CA GLU A 328 -35.85 15.47 6.76
C GLU A 328 -35.32 16.65 7.56
N ALA A 329 -35.40 17.84 6.98
CA ALA A 329 -35.05 19.09 7.64
C ALA A 329 -36.03 20.18 7.20
N ASP A 330 -36.62 20.88 8.16
CA ASP A 330 -37.65 21.91 7.94
C ASP A 330 -38.89 21.41 7.17
N GLY A 331 -39.23 20.12 7.31
CA GLY A 331 -40.34 19.49 6.59
C GLY A 331 -40.07 19.18 5.12
N GLU A 332 -38.82 19.36 4.67
CA GLU A 332 -38.37 19.02 3.32
C GLU A 332 -37.30 17.93 3.34
N LYS A 333 -37.33 17.07 2.32
CA LYS A 333 -36.31 16.05 2.11
C LYS A 333 -34.95 16.72 1.87
N ARG A 334 -33.93 16.27 2.60
CA ARG A 334 -32.55 16.71 2.46
C ARG A 334 -31.69 15.54 1.97
N THR A 335 -30.96 15.76 0.89
CA THR A 335 -29.84 14.90 0.52
C THR A 335 -28.58 15.42 1.20
N VAL A 336 -27.83 14.53 1.87
CA VAL A 336 -26.63 14.90 2.61
C VAL A 336 -25.53 13.86 2.40
N MET A 337 -24.31 14.32 2.19
CA MET A 337 -23.13 13.46 2.17
C MET A 337 -22.43 13.51 3.53
N ARG A 338 -22.55 12.45 4.32
CA ARG A 338 -21.97 12.34 5.66
C ARG A 338 -20.48 11.98 5.63
N PHE A 339 -19.67 12.72 4.88
CA PHE A 339 -18.23 12.51 4.86
C PHE A 339 -17.61 12.71 6.25
N SER A 340 -16.62 11.88 6.57
CA SER A 340 -15.68 12.17 7.66
C SER A 340 -15.00 13.51 7.37
N PRO A 341 -14.86 14.41 8.36
CA PRO A 341 -14.24 15.73 8.15
C PRO A 341 -12.83 15.68 7.50
N LYS A 342 -12.09 14.59 7.71
CA LYS A 342 -10.74 14.37 7.15
C LYS A 342 -10.71 14.26 5.63
N VAL A 343 -11.79 13.80 5.01
CA VAL A 343 -11.87 13.52 3.57
C VAL A 343 -12.95 14.33 2.85
N ALA A 344 -13.64 15.22 3.57
CA ALA A 344 -14.63 16.10 2.98
C ALA A 344 -13.97 16.99 1.91
N PRO A 345 -14.52 17.08 0.68
CA PRO A 345 -13.95 17.89 -0.40
C PRO A 345 -13.81 19.37 -0.04
N VAL A 346 -14.78 19.85 0.74
CA VAL A 346 -14.78 21.16 1.40
C VAL A 346 -14.97 20.86 2.88
N GLN A 347 -14.07 21.36 3.71
CA GLN A 347 -14.10 21.15 5.16
C GLN A 347 -14.93 22.23 5.86
N VAL A 348 -14.91 23.46 5.32
CA VAL A 348 -15.58 24.60 5.94
C VAL A 348 -16.21 25.49 4.88
N ALA A 349 -17.51 25.72 4.95
CA ALA A 349 -18.16 26.76 4.17
C ALA A 349 -18.26 28.05 4.98
N VAL A 350 -18.00 29.21 4.38
CA VAL A 350 -18.06 30.52 5.04
C VAL A 350 -19.05 31.42 4.31
N PHE A 351 -20.04 31.90 5.05
CA PHE A 351 -21.19 32.61 4.51
C PHE A 351 -21.34 33.99 5.17
N PRO A 352 -21.37 35.08 4.41
CA PRO A 352 -21.93 36.32 4.93
C PRO A 352 -23.45 36.22 4.95
N LEU A 353 -24.13 36.65 6.03
CA LEU A 353 -25.59 36.65 6.10
C LEU A 353 -26.18 37.44 4.92
N MET A 354 -25.53 38.56 4.56
CA MET A 354 -25.82 39.34 3.36
C MET A 354 -24.53 39.92 2.76
N THR A 355 -24.54 40.17 1.45
CA THR A 355 -23.46 40.80 0.68
C THR A 355 -23.47 42.31 0.79
N ARG A 356 -23.50 42.82 2.03
CA ARG A 356 -23.49 44.26 2.31
C ARG A 356 -22.97 44.52 3.70
N ASP A 357 -22.78 45.81 3.96
CA ASP A 357 -22.31 46.32 5.23
C ASP A 357 -20.94 45.74 5.65
N GLY A 358 -20.16 45.15 4.74
CA GLY A 358 -18.84 44.58 5.05
C GLY A 358 -18.87 43.21 5.72
N LEU A 359 -20.02 42.54 5.83
CA LEU A 359 -20.09 41.15 6.31
C LEU A 359 -19.38 40.19 5.32
N ASP A 360 -19.49 40.48 4.03
CA ASP A 360 -18.77 39.84 2.93
C ASP A 360 -17.24 39.94 3.11
N THR A 361 -16.75 41.13 3.48
CA THR A 361 -15.31 41.35 3.72
C THR A 361 -14.81 40.57 4.94
N ILE A 362 -15.60 40.51 6.01
CA ILE A 362 -15.29 39.71 7.20
C ILE A 362 -15.27 38.21 6.84
N ALA A 363 -16.27 37.73 6.11
CA ALA A 363 -16.34 36.35 5.66
C ALA A 363 -15.15 35.96 4.77
N ASP A 364 -14.77 36.78 3.78
CA ASP A 364 -13.57 36.56 2.96
C ASP A 364 -12.27 36.55 3.80
N THR A 365 -12.18 37.44 4.80
CA THR A 365 -11.04 37.47 5.73
C THR A 365 -10.96 36.18 6.55
N ILE A 366 -12.09 35.68 7.05
CA ILE A 366 -12.18 34.41 7.76
C ILE A 366 -11.75 33.27 6.83
N THR A 367 -12.28 33.17 5.62
CA THR A 367 -11.91 32.14 4.65
C THR A 367 -10.39 32.11 4.41
N LYS A 368 -9.76 33.27 4.20
CA LYS A 368 -8.31 33.39 4.05
C LYS A 368 -7.54 32.95 5.30
N SER A 369 -8.08 33.20 6.49
CA SER A 369 -7.47 32.73 7.75
C SER A 369 -7.51 31.20 7.87
N LEU A 370 -8.59 30.56 7.42
CA LEU A 370 -8.74 29.12 7.41
C LEU A 370 -7.79 28.48 6.38
N HIS A 371 -7.64 29.06 5.19
CA HIS A 371 -6.63 28.61 4.21
C HIS A 371 -5.22 28.68 4.77
N LYS A 372 -4.86 29.75 5.51
CA LYS A 372 -3.55 29.86 6.18
C LYS A 372 -3.34 28.78 7.24
N LYS A 373 -4.41 28.25 7.83
CA LYS A 373 -4.39 27.12 8.77
C LYS A 373 -4.28 25.76 8.07
N GLY A 374 -4.42 25.72 6.74
CA GLY A 374 -4.41 24.50 5.93
C GLY A 374 -5.78 23.85 5.75
N LEU A 375 -6.86 24.53 6.11
CA LEU A 375 -8.22 24.02 5.96
C LEU A 375 -8.77 24.28 4.55
N LEU A 376 -9.50 23.30 4.01
CA LEU A 376 -10.20 23.41 2.72
C LEU A 376 -11.49 24.21 2.90
N ALA A 377 -11.38 25.53 2.93
CA ALA A 377 -12.52 26.43 3.13
C ALA A 377 -13.06 27.01 1.80
N GLU A 378 -14.38 27.18 1.70
CA GLU A 378 -15.05 27.80 0.55
C GLU A 378 -15.91 28.98 1.00
N TYR A 379 -15.79 30.12 0.31
CA TYR A 379 -16.66 31.28 0.51
C TYR A 379 -17.88 31.18 -0.42
N ASP A 380 -19.08 31.44 0.11
CA ASP A 380 -20.31 31.46 -0.69
C ASP A 380 -21.31 32.50 -0.18
N ASP A 381 -21.65 33.44 -1.04
CA ASP A 381 -22.57 34.54 -0.79
C ASP A 381 -23.82 34.52 -1.68
N SER A 382 -23.97 33.46 -2.48
CA SER A 382 -25.00 33.35 -3.48
C SER A 382 -26.30 32.80 -2.90
N GLY A 383 -27.34 33.64 -2.88
CA GLY A 383 -28.68 33.23 -2.46
C GLY A 383 -28.92 33.22 -0.94
N ALA A 384 -30.10 32.77 -0.54
CA ALA A 384 -30.51 32.75 0.87
C ALA A 384 -29.65 31.78 1.69
N ILE A 385 -29.43 32.08 2.97
CA ILE A 385 -28.57 31.30 3.86
C ILE A 385 -28.98 29.81 3.93
N GLY A 386 -30.29 29.54 3.99
CA GLY A 386 -30.80 28.16 3.98
C GLY A 386 -30.42 27.40 2.70
N ARG A 387 -30.48 28.05 1.54
CA ARG A 387 -30.05 27.44 0.25
C ARG A 387 -28.55 27.17 0.22
N ARG A 388 -27.74 28.03 0.85
CA ARG A 388 -26.29 27.83 0.99
C ARG A 388 -25.97 26.64 1.88
N TYR A 389 -26.64 26.51 3.02
CA TYR A 389 -26.54 25.31 3.85
C TYR A 389 -26.92 24.04 3.09
N ARG A 390 -28.02 24.03 2.35
CA ARG A 390 -28.45 22.83 1.59
C ARG A 390 -27.44 22.41 0.53
N ARG A 391 -26.90 23.36 -0.24
CA ARG A 391 -25.84 23.06 -1.23
C ARG A 391 -24.58 22.46 -0.59
N GLN A 392 -24.20 22.97 0.57
CA GLN A 392 -23.01 22.49 1.29
C GLN A 392 -23.26 21.14 1.98
N ASP A 393 -24.48 20.90 2.48
CA ASP A 393 -24.91 19.58 2.99
C ASP A 393 -24.89 18.53 1.85
N GLU A 394 -25.36 18.87 0.65
CA GLU A 394 -25.38 18.00 -0.54
C GLU A 394 -23.98 17.55 -0.98
N ILE A 395 -22.96 18.40 -0.86
CA ILE A 395 -21.55 18.05 -1.16
C ILE A 395 -20.78 17.57 0.08
N GLY A 396 -21.44 17.52 1.23
CA GLY A 396 -20.93 16.91 2.46
C GLY A 396 -19.96 17.74 3.27
N THR A 397 -20.01 19.07 3.15
CA THR A 397 -19.21 19.98 3.95
C THR A 397 -19.59 19.86 5.43
N PRO A 398 -18.68 19.44 6.32
CA PRO A 398 -19.02 19.11 7.70
C PRO A 398 -19.36 20.35 8.54
N PHE A 399 -18.74 21.49 8.24
CA PHE A 399 -18.89 22.71 9.03
C PHE A 399 -19.24 23.92 8.18
N ALA A 400 -20.17 24.74 8.67
CA ALA A 400 -20.51 26.00 8.03
C ALA A 400 -20.43 27.16 9.02
N VAL A 401 -19.77 28.23 8.62
CA VAL A 401 -19.56 29.45 9.41
C VAL A 401 -20.42 30.56 8.83
N THR A 402 -21.30 31.14 9.64
CA THR A 402 -22.10 32.30 9.25
C THR A 402 -21.63 33.55 9.96
N VAL A 403 -21.38 34.58 9.17
CA VAL A 403 -21.01 35.94 9.57
C VAL A 403 -22.26 36.80 9.49
N ASP A 404 -22.76 37.26 10.64
CA ASP A 404 -23.98 38.05 10.74
C ASP A 404 -23.72 39.39 11.45
N TYR A 405 -24.79 40.14 11.74
CA TYR A 405 -24.63 41.45 12.37
C TYR A 405 -24.06 41.37 13.79
N ASP A 406 -24.35 40.31 14.55
CA ASP A 406 -23.75 40.10 15.88
C ASP A 406 -22.22 39.95 15.78
N THR A 407 -21.71 39.46 14.64
CA THR A 407 -20.27 39.38 14.40
C THR A 407 -19.58 40.73 14.48
N LYS A 408 -20.24 41.81 14.03
CA LYS A 408 -19.67 43.16 14.11
C LYS A 408 -19.64 43.70 15.53
N GLU A 409 -20.62 43.33 16.33
CA GLU A 409 -20.75 43.84 17.70
C GLU A 409 -19.86 43.06 18.67
N ASN A 410 -19.80 41.74 18.49
CA ASN A 410 -19.24 40.84 19.50
C ASN A 410 -18.00 40.07 19.02
N ASN A 411 -17.59 40.23 17.76
CA ASN A 411 -16.47 39.51 17.14
C ASN A 411 -16.63 37.96 17.23
N THR A 412 -17.87 37.48 17.12
CA THR A 412 -18.24 36.07 17.13
C THR A 412 -18.98 35.66 15.86
N VAL A 413 -18.83 34.41 15.46
CA VAL A 413 -19.53 33.81 14.31
C VAL A 413 -20.36 32.62 14.75
N THR A 414 -21.34 32.27 13.93
CA THR A 414 -22.14 31.06 14.13
C THR A 414 -21.48 29.91 13.40
N LEU A 415 -21.04 28.89 14.13
CA LEU A 415 -20.56 27.62 13.58
C LEU A 415 -21.69 26.59 13.61
N ARG A 416 -21.99 25.99 12.45
CA ARG A 416 -22.99 24.95 12.26
C ARG A 416 -22.33 23.61 11.94
N ASP A 417 -22.84 22.54 12.54
CA ASP A 417 -22.54 21.16 12.20
C ASP A 417 -23.52 20.61 11.17
N ARG A 418 -23.02 19.93 10.13
CA ARG A 418 -23.83 19.34 9.04
C ARG A 418 -24.82 18.30 9.56
N ASP A 419 -24.32 17.37 10.38
CA ASP A 419 -25.06 16.15 10.72
C ASP A 419 -26.17 16.42 11.72
N SER A 420 -25.85 17.12 12.81
CA SER A 420 -26.82 17.49 13.85
C SER A 420 -27.61 18.76 13.53
N MET A 421 -27.17 19.55 12.54
CA MET A 421 -27.69 20.88 12.20
C MET A 421 -27.62 21.92 13.33
N LYS A 422 -27.00 21.57 14.46
CA LYS A 422 -26.86 22.46 15.62
C LYS A 422 -25.89 23.59 15.33
N GLN A 423 -26.09 24.70 16.03
CA GLN A 423 -25.31 25.92 15.87
C GLN A 423 -24.75 26.37 17.22
N VAL A 424 -23.51 26.81 17.22
CA VAL A 424 -22.80 27.36 18.39
C VAL A 424 -22.13 28.68 18.02
N ARG A 425 -22.03 29.62 18.96
CA ARG A 425 -21.33 30.89 18.76
C ARG A 425 -19.87 30.76 19.18
N ILE A 426 -18.95 31.10 18.30
CA ILE A 426 -17.51 30.99 18.55
C ILE A 426 -16.84 32.32 18.22
N ALA A 427 -15.87 32.72 19.04
CA ALA A 427 -15.07 33.91 18.80
C ALA A 427 -14.16 33.70 17.57
N ILE A 428 -14.08 34.71 16.70
CA ILE A 428 -13.38 34.60 15.40
C ILE A 428 -11.90 34.20 15.59
N ASP A 429 -11.27 34.67 16.67
CA ASP A 429 -9.88 34.40 17.01
C ASP A 429 -9.60 32.93 17.34
N LYS A 430 -10.61 32.16 17.79
CA LYS A 430 -10.49 30.73 18.11
C LYS A 430 -10.96 29.80 16.99
N LEU A 431 -11.57 30.36 15.95
CA LEU A 431 -12.24 29.59 14.92
C LEU A 431 -11.27 28.67 14.13
N PRO A 432 -10.09 29.13 13.66
CA PRO A 432 -9.19 28.26 12.89
C PRO A 432 -8.68 27.06 13.69
N GLU A 433 -8.29 27.26 14.95
CA GLU A 433 -7.86 26.18 15.84
C GLU A 433 -8.99 25.20 16.13
N THR A 434 -10.21 25.72 16.37
CA THR A 434 -11.36 24.88 16.68
C THR A 434 -11.73 24.01 15.48
N LEU A 435 -11.80 24.59 14.28
CA LEU A 435 -12.10 23.85 13.05
C LEU A 435 -11.01 22.82 12.72
N ALA A 436 -9.73 23.15 12.92
CA ALA A 436 -8.64 22.19 12.75
C ALA A 436 -8.80 20.99 13.69
N ALA A 437 -9.09 21.21 14.98
CA ALA A 437 -9.30 20.13 15.94
C ALA A 437 -10.54 19.27 15.59
N LEU A 438 -11.62 19.88 15.12
CA LEU A 438 -12.81 19.15 14.67
C LEU A 438 -12.54 18.31 13.41
N VAL A 439 -11.76 18.85 12.47
CA VAL A 439 -11.37 18.14 11.23
C VAL A 439 -10.45 16.97 11.53
N GLU A 440 -9.47 17.15 12.42
CA GLU A 440 -8.56 16.08 12.83
C GLU A 440 -9.22 15.03 13.74
N GLY A 441 -10.40 15.33 14.29
CA GLY A 441 -11.11 14.47 15.23
C GLY A 441 -10.59 14.56 16.67
N ASP A 442 -9.78 15.56 16.98
CA ASP A 442 -9.24 15.85 18.32
C ASP A 442 -10.30 16.49 19.25
N ALA A 443 -11.39 17.01 18.67
CA ALA A 443 -12.54 17.55 19.39
C ALA A 443 -13.85 17.09 18.72
N LYS A 444 -14.94 17.03 19.49
CA LYS A 444 -16.28 16.79 18.95
C LYS A 444 -17.12 18.05 18.97
N PHE A 445 -17.92 18.26 17.92
CA PHE A 445 -18.81 19.42 17.85
C PHE A 445 -19.76 19.52 19.06
N ALA A 446 -20.25 18.37 19.54
CA ALA A 446 -21.14 18.31 20.70
C ALA A 446 -20.51 18.78 22.03
N GLU A 447 -19.18 18.91 22.10
CA GLU A 447 -18.44 19.37 23.28
C GLU A 447 -18.21 20.89 23.27
N LEU A 448 -18.51 21.55 22.14
CA LEU A 448 -18.45 23.00 22.02
C LEU A 448 -19.60 23.62 22.82
N LYS A 449 -19.28 24.67 23.58
CA LYS A 449 -20.23 25.39 24.44
C LYS A 449 -20.69 26.69 23.79
#